data_AF-A0A2E0WBM8-F1
#
_entry.id   AF-A0A2E0WBM8-F1
#
_cell.length_a   1.000
_cell.length_b   1.000
_cell.length_c   1.000
_cell.angle_alpha   90.00
_cell.angle_beta   90.00
_cell.angle_gamma   90.00
#
_symmetry.space_group_name_H-M   'P 1'
#
loop_
_entity.id
_entity.type
_entity.pdbx_description
1 polymer ?
#
loop_
_entity_poly.entity_id
_entity_poly.type
_entity_poly.pdbx_seq_one_letter_code
_entity_poly.pdbx_strand_id
1 'polypeptide(L)'
;MQDDVEASGATPIDCCDCGKIVKACGVIRSVAVRPVAGVPAVEADIYDGSGHVRVVWLGRRHIGGIEVGRSLSISGRLTADREQPTVFNPRYELRPRGLR
;
A
#
# COMPACT_ATOMS: atom_id res chain seq x y z
N MET A 1 -15.46 6.74 1.65
CA MET A 1 -14.26 6.12 1.02
C MET A 1 -13.40 7.17 0.35
N GLN A 2 -13.95 8.09 -0.46
CA GLN A 2 -13.23 9.36 -0.77
C GLN A 2 -13.09 10.25 0.47
N ASP A 3 -14.09 10.29 1.35
CA ASP A 3 -14.07 11.09 2.59
C ASP A 3 -12.95 10.72 3.58
N ASP A 4 -12.40 9.50 3.51
CA ASP A 4 -11.33 9.04 4.41
C ASP A 4 -9.93 9.49 3.95
N VAL A 5 -9.79 9.84 2.67
CA VAL A 5 -8.51 10.21 2.03
C VAL A 5 -8.08 11.61 2.49
N GLU A 6 -9.01 12.57 2.46
CA GLU A 6 -8.75 13.96 2.84
C GLU A 6 -8.44 14.13 4.33
N ALA A 7 -9.11 13.37 5.21
CA ALA A 7 -8.87 13.41 6.65
C ALA A 7 -7.50 12.88 7.09
N SER A 8 -6.73 12.25 6.19
CA SER A 8 -5.45 11.59 6.50
C SER A 8 -4.21 12.24 5.87
N GLY A 9 -4.39 13.27 5.02
CA GLY A 9 -3.30 13.86 4.23
C GLY A 9 -2.73 12.90 3.19
N ALA A 10 -3.53 11.92 2.75
CA ALA A 10 -3.18 11.00 1.67
C ALA A 10 -3.47 11.64 0.31
N THR A 11 -2.63 11.32 -0.67
CA THR A 11 -2.83 11.67 -2.08
C THR A 11 -3.55 10.51 -2.76
N PRO A 12 -4.59 10.77 -3.58
CA PRO A 12 -5.20 9.75 -4.43
C PRO A 12 -4.13 9.01 -5.25
N ILE A 13 -4.23 7.68 -5.34
CA ILE A 13 -3.20 6.85 -5.97
C ILE A 13 -3.01 7.19 -7.46
N ASP A 14 -4.09 7.46 -8.18
CA ASP A 14 -4.07 7.85 -9.60
C ASP A 14 -3.38 9.20 -9.86
N CYS A 15 -3.30 10.05 -8.84
CA CYS A 15 -2.63 11.36 -8.84
C CYS A 15 -1.16 11.29 -8.38
N CYS A 16 -0.64 10.10 -8.06
CA CYS A 16 0.74 9.94 -7.62
C CYS A 16 1.74 9.91 -8.79
N ASP A 17 2.90 10.52 -8.58
CA ASP A 17 3.99 10.59 -9.57
C ASP A 17 5.18 9.68 -9.21
N CYS A 18 5.71 8.98 -10.20
CA CYS A 18 6.89 8.14 -10.04
C CYS A 18 8.11 8.96 -9.55
N GLY A 19 8.89 8.37 -8.66
CA GLY A 19 10.06 9.00 -8.03
C GLY A 19 9.75 9.93 -6.86
N LYS A 20 8.48 10.26 -6.60
CA LYS A 20 8.05 11.09 -5.46
C LYS A 20 7.78 10.24 -4.22
N ILE A 21 7.82 10.89 -3.06
CA ILE A 21 7.28 10.32 -1.82
C ILE A 21 5.77 10.48 -1.87
N VAL A 22 5.05 9.37 -1.69
CA VAL A 22 3.60 9.33 -1.70
C VAL A 22 3.09 8.89 -0.33
N LYS A 23 1.95 9.45 0.07
CA LYS A 23 1.16 8.96 1.19
C LYS A 23 -0.17 8.47 0.63
N ALA A 24 -0.51 7.21 0.86
CA ALA A 24 -1.77 6.63 0.40
C ALA A 24 -2.48 5.95 1.57
N CYS A 25 -3.81 5.97 1.58
CA CYS A 25 -4.63 5.28 2.56
C CYS A 25 -5.69 4.47 1.83
N GLY A 26 -5.79 3.17 2.12
CA GLY A 26 -6.71 2.30 1.42
C GLY A 26 -6.88 0.95 2.09
N VAL A 27 -7.65 0.09 1.43
CA VAL A 27 -7.95 -1.28 1.87
C VAL A 27 -7.05 -2.26 1.14
N ILE A 28 -6.48 -3.23 1.85
CA ILE A 28 -5.74 -4.34 1.24
C ILE A 28 -6.70 -5.22 0.45
N ARG A 29 -6.47 -5.39 -0.85
CA ARG A 29 -7.26 -6.23 -1.74
C ARG A 29 -6.66 -7.61 -1.96
N SER A 30 -5.34 -7.72 -1.91
CA SER A 30 -4.64 -9.00 -2.00
C SER A 30 -3.35 -8.99 -1.18
N VAL A 31 -2.92 -10.17 -0.75
CA VAL A 31 -1.62 -10.40 -0.12
C VAL A 31 -1.04 -11.68 -0.72
N ALA A 32 0.22 -11.63 -1.12
CA ALA A 32 0.96 -12.78 -1.63
C ALA A 32 2.38 -12.78 -1.08
N VAL A 33 2.99 -13.96 -1.01
CA VAL A 33 4.43 -14.10 -0.74
C VAL A 33 5.09 -14.54 -2.03
N ARG A 34 5.95 -13.69 -2.60
CA ARG A 34 6.66 -13.96 -3.87
C ARG A 34 8.14 -13.64 -3.72
N PRO A 35 9.04 -14.44 -4.31
CA PRO A 35 10.45 -14.08 -4.33
C PRO A 35 10.71 -12.86 -5.21
N VAL A 36 11.48 -11.90 -4.71
CA VAL A 36 12.01 -10.76 -5.47
C VAL A 36 13.52 -10.82 -5.41
N ALA A 37 14.19 -10.90 -6.57
CA ALA A 37 15.65 -11.04 -6.66
C ALA A 37 16.23 -12.16 -5.74
N GLY A 38 15.52 -13.28 -5.63
CA GLY A 38 15.94 -14.44 -4.83
C GLY A 38 15.65 -14.36 -3.32
N VAL A 39 15.13 -13.24 -2.81
CA VAL A 39 14.70 -13.11 -1.40
C VAL A 39 13.17 -13.19 -1.28
N PRO A 40 12.62 -13.78 -0.19
CA PRO A 40 11.18 -13.77 0.02
C PRO A 40 10.67 -12.33 0.19
N ALA A 41 9.54 -12.01 -0.42
CA ALA A 41 8.86 -10.73 -0.24
C ALA A 41 7.38 -10.93 0.02
N VAL A 42 6.82 -10.10 0.90
CA VAL A 42 5.36 -9.94 1.02
C VAL A 42 4.94 -8.83 0.08
N GLU A 43 4.03 -9.14 -0.82
CA GLU A 43 3.38 -8.18 -1.73
C GLU A 43 1.94 -7.98 -1.27
N ALA A 44 1.51 -6.72 -1.18
CA ALA A 44 0.12 -6.36 -0.95
C ALA A 44 -0.37 -5.37 -2.00
N ASP A 45 -1.62 -5.49 -2.39
CA ASP A 45 -2.30 -4.51 -3.24
C ASP A 45 -3.23 -3.65 -2.39
N ILE A 46 -3.06 -2.32 -2.47
CA ILE A 46 -3.84 -1.34 -1.71
C ILE A 46 -4.73 -0.57 -2.67
N TYR A 47 -6.02 -0.49 -2.35
CA TYR A 47 -7.01 0.26 -3.13
C TYR A 47 -7.65 1.36 -2.28
N ASP A 48 -7.58 2.61 -2.74
CA ASP A 48 -8.14 3.79 -2.06
C ASP A 48 -9.48 4.27 -2.65
N GLY A 49 -9.89 3.74 -3.80
CA GLY A 49 -11.09 4.18 -4.52
C GLY A 49 -10.80 4.90 -5.83
N SER A 50 -9.59 5.47 -5.98
CA SER A 50 -9.14 6.09 -7.23
C SER A 50 -8.15 5.20 -7.98
N GLY A 51 -7.40 4.35 -7.29
CA GLY A 51 -6.46 3.44 -7.94
C GLY A 51 -5.89 2.37 -7.02
N HIS A 52 -4.94 1.62 -7.57
CA HIS A 52 -4.23 0.55 -6.89
C HIS A 52 -2.76 0.88 -6.75
N VAL A 53 -2.15 0.61 -5.59
CA VAL A 53 -0.70 0.68 -5.38
C VAL A 53 -0.21 -0.63 -4.80
N ARG A 54 0.82 -1.20 -5.42
CA ARG A 54 1.51 -2.38 -4.90
C ARG A 54 2.50 -1.95 -3.83
N VAL A 55 2.48 -2.67 -2.72
CA VAL A 55 3.46 -2.53 -1.67
C VAL A 55 4.24 -3.82 -1.54
N VAL A 56 5.56 -3.70 -1.50
CA VAL A 56 6.46 -4.86 -1.42
C VAL A 56 7.39 -4.72 -0.22
N TRP A 57 7.33 -5.66 0.70
CA TRP A 57 8.27 -5.76 1.80
C TRP A 57 9.24 -6.92 1.57
N LEU A 58 10.50 -6.57 1.32
CA LEU A 58 11.58 -7.51 1.01
C LEU A 58 12.09 -8.20 2.29
N GLY A 59 12.59 -9.43 2.14
CA GLY A 59 13.17 -10.22 3.23
C GLY A 59 12.14 -10.72 4.25
N ARG A 60 10.84 -10.63 3.92
CA ARG A 60 9.75 -11.03 4.81
C ARG A 60 8.88 -12.09 4.14
N ARG A 61 8.42 -13.05 4.95
CA ARG A 61 7.40 -14.04 4.56
C ARG A 61 6.03 -13.74 5.16
N HIS A 62 5.98 -12.88 6.16
CA HIS A 62 4.76 -12.48 6.85
C HIS A 62 4.97 -11.11 7.51
N ILE A 63 3.89 -10.32 7.58
CA ILE A 63 3.83 -9.05 8.32
C ILE A 63 2.50 -9.02 9.06
N GLY A 64 2.55 -8.93 10.39
CA GLY A 64 1.36 -8.94 11.23
C GLY A 64 0.38 -7.83 10.85
N GLY A 65 -0.89 -8.20 10.67
CA GLY A 65 -1.98 -7.26 10.35
C GLY A 65 -2.03 -6.78 8.91
N ILE A 66 -1.11 -7.18 8.04
CA ILE A 66 -1.21 -7.00 6.58
C ILE A 66 -2.06 -8.16 6.04
N GLU A 67 -3.36 -7.96 6.06
CA GLU A 67 -4.38 -8.95 5.73
C GLU A 67 -5.41 -8.34 4.78
N VAL A 68 -5.97 -9.14 3.88
CA VAL A 68 -7.05 -8.69 2.98
C VAL A 68 -8.22 -8.14 3.78
N GLY A 69 -8.75 -7.00 3.34
CA GLY A 69 -9.82 -6.27 4.01
C GLY A 69 -9.36 -5.34 5.14
N ARG A 70 -8.08 -5.35 5.53
CA ARG A 70 -7.56 -4.38 6.50
C ARG A 70 -7.25 -3.05 5.83
N SER A 71 -7.66 -1.96 6.48
CA SER A 71 -7.27 -0.61 6.08
C SER A 71 -5.93 -0.22 6.69
N LEU A 72 -5.08 0.45 5.90
CA LEU A 72 -3.81 1.01 6.34
C LEU A 72 -3.52 2.33 5.63
N SER A 73 -2.62 3.11 6.22
CA SER A 73 -1.87 4.15 5.51
C SER A 73 -0.46 3.66 5.21
N ILE A 74 0.10 4.14 4.10
CA ILE A 74 1.50 3.92 3.73
C ILE A 74 2.19 5.24 3.40
N SER A 75 3.51 5.28 3.58
CA SER A 75 4.37 6.34 3.10
C SER A 75 5.68 5.77 2.58
N GLY A 76 6.05 6.14 1.36
CA GLY A 76 7.28 5.69 0.73
C GLY A 76 7.48 6.26 -0.65
N ARG A 77 8.60 5.92 -1.28
CA ARG A 77 8.91 6.36 -2.64
C ARG A 77 8.20 5.49 -3.67
N LEU A 78 7.50 6.11 -4.59
CA LEU A 78 6.92 5.43 -5.75
C LEU A 78 8.02 5.10 -6.75
N THR A 79 8.19 3.83 -7.10
CA THR A 79 9.31 3.36 -7.95
C THR A 79 8.89 2.95 -9.36
N ALA A 80 7.59 2.78 -9.59
CA ALA A 80 7.02 2.40 -10.89
C ALA A 80 5.94 3.40 -11.29
N ASP A 81 5.62 3.44 -12.59
CA ASP A 81 4.65 4.35 -13.18
C ASP A 81 3.19 3.90 -12.95
N ARG A 82 2.24 4.51 -13.67
CA ARG A 82 0.80 4.31 -13.45
C ARG A 82 0.30 2.89 -13.77
N GLU A 83 1.01 2.08 -14.54
CA GLU A 83 0.55 0.72 -14.85
C GLU A 83 0.75 -0.23 -13.66
N GLN A 84 1.84 -0.05 -12.91
CA GLN A 84 2.12 -0.87 -11.73
C GLN A 84 2.80 -0.06 -10.61
N PRO A 85 2.15 0.99 -10.10
CA PRO A 85 2.72 1.87 -9.08
C PRO A 85 3.11 1.03 -7.86
N THR A 86 4.40 1.05 -7.53
CA THR A 86 4.98 0.16 -6.51
C THR A 86 5.76 0.95 -5.49
N VAL A 87 5.63 0.60 -4.22
CA VAL A 87 6.40 1.16 -3.11
C VAL A 87 7.09 0.02 -2.36
N PHE A 88 8.41 0.06 -2.31
CA PHE A 88 9.21 -0.92 -1.59
C PHE A 88 9.46 -0.48 -0.14
N ASN A 89 9.31 -1.42 0.79
CA ASN A 89 9.53 -1.27 2.22
C ASN A 89 8.97 0.04 2.80
N PRO A 90 7.70 0.41 2.53
CA PRO A 90 7.16 1.64 3.05
C PRO A 90 7.02 1.60 4.56
N ARG A 91 6.96 2.80 5.15
CA ARG A 91 6.34 2.98 6.46
C ARG A 91 4.86 2.71 6.31
N TYR A 92 4.27 1.99 7.26
CA TYR A 92 2.85 1.69 7.25
C TYR A 92 2.26 1.82 8.65
N GLU A 93 0.98 2.17 8.72
CA GLU A 93 0.20 2.19 9.95
C GLU A 93 -1.15 1.51 9.71
N LEU A 94 -1.47 0.51 10.53
CA LEU A 94 -2.76 -0.16 10.46
C LEU A 94 -3.84 0.76 11.02
N ARG A 95 -4.89 1.01 10.24
CA ARG A 95 -6.04 1.79 10.72
C ARG A 95 -6.87 0.92 11.66
N PRO A 96 -7.54 1.48 12.68
CA PRO A 96 -8.47 0.73 13.52
C PRO A 96 -9.49 -0.03 12.66
N ARG A 97 -9.84 -1.27 13.06
CA ARG A 97 -11.03 -1.91 12.47
C ARG A 97 -12.21 -1.15 13.07
N GLY A 98 -12.95 -0.38 12.27
CA GLY A 98 -14.13 0.32 12.77
C GLY A 98 -15.05 -0.66 13.50
N LEU A 99 -15.52 -0.30 14.69
CA LEU A 99 -16.63 -1.02 15.32
C LEU A 99 -17.83 -0.77 14.41
N ARG A 100 -18.43 -1.84 13.89
CA ARG A 100 -19.68 -1.74 13.12
C ARG A 100 -20.79 -1.16 13.98
#